data_AF-A0AAF7AJ19-F1
#
_entry.id   AF-A0AAF7AJ19-F1
#
_cell.length_a   1.000
_cell.length_b   1.000
_cell.length_c   1.000
_cell.angle_alpha   90.00
_cell.angle_beta   90.00
_cell.angle_gamma   90.00
#
_symmetry.space_group_name_H-M   'P 1'
#
loop_
_entity.id
_entity.type
_entity.pdbx_description
1 polymer ?
#
loop_
_entity_poly.entity_id
_entity_poly.type
_entity_poly.pdbx_seq_one_letter_code
_entity_poly.pdbx_strand_id
1 'polypeptide(L)'
;MAVRAVFGALGRRLWQGSKNFSVSSSRSNIAKNDGFLLSTSMKWVQFSNLHVDVPKDLTKPTITISDEPDTLYKRLSVLVKGHDKAVLDSYEYFAVLAAKELGISVKVHEPPRKIERFTLLKSVHIFKKHRVQYEMRTLYRCLELEHLTGSTADVYLEYIQRNLPEGVAMEVTKLSQHRFHIDWWSLEITEEQQIIQD
;
A
#
# COMPACT_ATOMS: atom_id res chain seq x y z
N MET A 1 -60.07 -14.50 15.75
CA MET A 1 -60.23 -14.35 17.21
C MET A 1 -58.90 -13.90 17.81
N ALA A 2 -58.92 -12.77 18.55
CA ALA A 2 -57.98 -12.24 19.56
C ALA A 2 -56.46 -12.40 19.28
N VAL A 3 -55.73 -11.37 18.85
CA VAL A 3 -55.23 -10.19 19.60
C VAL A 3 -54.66 -10.54 20.98
N ARG A 4 -53.34 -10.47 21.11
CA ARG A 4 -52.67 -9.89 22.30
C ARG A 4 -51.20 -9.56 21.99
N ALA A 5 -50.97 -8.27 21.77
CA ALA A 5 -49.67 -7.64 21.89
C ALA A 5 -49.31 -7.52 23.38
N VAL A 6 -48.04 -7.73 23.72
CA VAL A 6 -47.47 -7.29 24.99
C VAL A 6 -46.24 -6.45 24.66
N PHE A 7 -46.42 -5.14 24.82
CA PHE A 7 -45.35 -4.16 24.89
C PHE A 7 -44.64 -4.31 26.25
N GLY A 8 -43.39 -4.74 26.23
CA GLY A 8 -42.49 -4.69 27.37
C GLY A 8 -41.38 -3.67 27.11
N ALA A 9 -41.67 -2.40 27.43
CA ALA A 9 -40.69 -1.33 27.40
C ALA A 9 -40.02 -1.22 28.77
N LEU A 10 -38.71 -1.46 28.87
CA LEU A 10 -37.90 -0.94 29.98
C LEU A 10 -36.40 -1.06 29.70
N GLY A 11 -35.70 0.07 29.80
CA GLY A 11 -34.27 0.10 30.09
C GLY A 11 -33.34 0.59 28.99
N ARG A 12 -33.49 1.85 28.56
CA ARG A 12 -32.39 2.58 27.92
C ARG A 12 -31.25 2.73 28.92
N ARG A 13 -30.14 2.00 28.73
CA ARG A 13 -28.88 2.24 29.44
C ARG A 13 -27.92 2.93 28.48
N LEU A 14 -27.87 4.25 28.62
CA LEU A 14 -26.96 5.16 27.95
C LEU A 14 -25.53 4.78 28.35
N TRP A 15 -24.74 4.22 27.43
CA TRP A 15 -23.31 4.02 27.61
C TRP A 15 -22.60 5.08 26.77
N GLN A 16 -22.39 6.26 27.36
CA GLN A 16 -21.45 7.24 26.84
C GLN A 16 -20.09 6.96 27.46
N GLY A 17 -19.10 6.68 26.62
CA GLY A 17 -17.70 6.51 26.98
C GLY A 17 -16.81 7.17 25.94
N SER A 18 -17.03 8.46 25.68
CA SER A 18 -16.11 9.31 24.93
C SER A 18 -14.93 9.66 25.84
N LYS A 19 -13.78 9.03 25.59
CA LYS A 19 -12.51 9.40 26.22
C LYS A 19 -11.93 10.59 25.47
N ASN A 20 -12.33 11.79 25.87
CA ASN A 20 -11.66 13.02 25.47
C ASN A 20 -10.64 13.36 26.55
N PHE A 21 -9.35 13.26 26.22
CA PHE A 21 -8.26 13.73 27.07
C PHE A 21 -8.36 15.26 27.17
N SER A 22 -8.83 15.77 28.30
CA SER A 22 -8.79 17.20 28.62
C SER A 22 -7.42 17.55 29.20
N VAL A 23 -6.67 18.38 28.49
CA VAL A 23 -5.47 19.04 29.01
C VAL A 23 -5.92 20.10 30.01
N SER A 24 -5.61 19.91 31.30
CA SER A 24 -5.84 20.92 32.32
C SER A 24 -4.77 22.01 32.24
N SER A 25 -5.13 23.23 31.86
CA SER A 25 -4.32 24.43 32.06
C SER A 25 -4.51 24.94 33.49
N SER A 26 -3.55 24.72 34.38
CA SER A 26 -3.56 25.29 35.71
C SER A 26 -3.00 26.73 35.68
N ARG A 27 -3.90 27.71 35.86
CA ARG A 27 -3.56 29.06 36.34
C ARG A 27 -3.35 28.97 37.85
N SER A 28 -2.19 29.40 38.35
CA SER A 28 -2.01 29.69 39.78
C SER A 28 -1.36 31.06 39.98
N ASN A 29 -1.98 31.82 40.88
CA ASN A 29 -1.68 33.20 41.21
C ASN A 29 -0.38 33.34 42.03
N ILE A 30 0.24 34.50 41.88
CA ILE A 30 1.37 35.02 42.66
C ILE A 30 0.89 35.42 44.06
N ALA A 31 1.54 34.92 45.11
CA ALA A 31 1.64 35.59 46.41
C ALA A 31 2.87 35.10 47.22
N LYS A 32 3.81 36.03 47.36
CA LYS A 32 4.88 36.32 48.36
C LYS A 32 5.24 35.32 49.47
N ASN A 33 6.58 35.14 49.62
CA ASN A 33 7.42 35.07 50.84
C ASN A 33 7.12 33.95 51.87
N ASP A 34 8.06 33.21 52.47
CA ASP A 34 9.41 33.49 52.95
C ASP A 34 10.30 32.22 52.86
N GLY A 35 11.61 32.42 52.94
CA GLY A 35 12.63 31.43 52.58
C GLY A 35 12.85 30.27 53.53
N PHE A 36 13.57 29.26 53.04
CA PHE A 36 14.52 28.48 53.84
C PHE A 36 15.55 27.85 52.88
N LEU A 37 16.82 28.16 53.13
CA LEU A 37 17.97 27.63 52.41
C LEU A 37 18.22 26.19 52.85
N LEU A 38 17.86 25.22 52.02
CA LEU A 38 18.45 23.89 52.07
C LEU A 38 18.67 23.39 50.64
N SER A 39 19.93 23.50 50.21
CA SER A 39 20.41 22.98 48.94
C SER A 39 20.31 21.45 48.95
N THR A 40 19.30 20.91 48.30
CA THR A 40 19.35 19.56 47.75
C THR A 40 19.20 19.72 46.25
N SER A 41 20.34 19.65 45.56
CA SER A 41 20.46 19.72 44.11
C SER A 41 19.76 18.51 43.48
N MET A 42 18.44 18.61 43.30
CA MET A 42 17.72 17.77 42.36
C MET A 42 17.88 18.42 40.99
N LYS A 43 18.85 17.92 40.23
CA LYS A 43 19.00 18.22 38.81
C LYS A 43 17.77 17.68 38.08
N TRP A 44 16.79 18.55 37.87
CA TRP A 44 15.78 18.36 36.84
C TRP A 44 16.51 18.31 35.50
N VAL A 45 16.59 17.12 34.90
CA VAL A 45 17.01 16.98 33.51
C VAL A 45 15.84 17.48 32.67
N GLN A 46 15.99 18.67 32.09
CA GLN A 46 15.09 19.14 31.04
C GLN A 46 15.20 18.18 29.86
N PHE A 47 14.17 17.36 29.65
CA PHE A 47 13.95 16.73 28.35
C PHE A 47 13.41 17.78 27.38
N SER A 48 14.27 18.70 26.94
CA SER A 48 13.96 19.63 25.85
C SER A 48 15.12 19.71 24.88
N ASN A 49 15.49 18.55 24.31
CA ASN A 49 16.34 18.48 23.13
C ASN A 49 15.53 17.91 21.96
N LEU A 50 14.47 18.61 21.54
CA LEU A 50 13.78 18.33 20.28
C LEU A 50 14.29 19.35 19.24
N HIS A 51 15.35 18.93 18.54
CA HIS A 51 16.02 19.49 17.36
C HIS A 51 15.69 20.95 16.98
N VAL A 52 16.57 21.90 17.35
CA VAL A 52 16.63 23.26 16.78
C VAL A 52 17.48 23.30 15.51
N ASP A 53 18.28 22.26 15.27
CA ASP A 53 19.18 22.16 14.12
C ASP A 53 18.50 21.44 12.95
N VAL A 54 17.61 22.14 12.24
CA VAL A 54 17.11 21.66 10.94
C VAL A 54 18.29 21.66 9.97
N PRO A 55 18.69 20.51 9.40
CA PRO A 55 19.72 20.48 8.36
C PRO A 55 19.28 21.36 7.20
N LYS A 56 20.02 22.44 6.93
CA LYS A 56 19.64 23.45 5.93
C LYS A 56 19.80 22.95 4.50
N ASP A 57 20.61 21.91 4.29
CA ASP A 57 20.95 21.40 2.96
C ASP A 57 20.58 19.92 2.84
N LEU A 58 19.30 19.63 2.57
CA LEU A 58 18.92 18.33 2.01
C LEU A 58 19.37 18.28 0.55
N THR A 59 20.45 17.55 0.28
CA THR A 59 20.90 17.24 -1.07
C THR A 59 19.83 16.43 -1.80
N LYS A 60 19.14 17.08 -2.73
CA LYS A 60 18.20 16.42 -3.64
C LYS A 60 19.00 15.52 -4.58
N PRO A 61 18.52 14.31 -4.91
CA PRO A 61 19.20 13.44 -5.85
C PRO A 61 19.30 14.13 -7.22
N THR A 62 20.45 13.99 -7.88
CA THR A 62 20.65 14.48 -9.25
C THR A 62 19.86 13.63 -10.22
N ILE A 63 18.87 14.21 -10.88
CA ILE A 63 18.07 13.54 -11.93
C ILE A 63 18.60 14.03 -13.29
N THR A 64 19.21 13.14 -14.06
CA THR A 64 19.67 13.41 -15.42
C THR A 64 18.58 13.02 -16.42
N ILE A 65 18.23 13.94 -17.32
CA ILE A 65 17.29 13.65 -18.42
C ILE A 65 18.10 13.05 -19.57
N SER A 66 17.71 11.86 -20.02
CA SER A 66 18.31 11.18 -21.18
C SER A 66 17.67 11.64 -22.49
N ASP A 67 18.42 11.55 -23.59
CA ASP A 67 17.94 11.90 -24.94
C ASP A 67 17.04 10.83 -25.58
N GLU A 68 16.99 9.63 -25.00
CA GLU A 68 16.15 8.53 -25.46
C GLU A 68 14.66 8.75 -25.10
N PRO A 69 13.71 8.42 -26.01
CA PRO A 69 12.29 8.57 -25.72
C PRO A 69 11.84 7.58 -24.63
N ASP A 70 11.03 8.07 -23.69
CA ASP A 70 10.52 7.25 -22.58
C ASP A 70 9.59 6.13 -23.10
N THR A 71 9.64 4.98 -22.42
CA THR A 71 8.76 3.86 -22.73
C THR A 71 7.34 4.17 -22.27
N LEU A 72 6.35 3.83 -23.09
CA LEU A 72 4.94 4.02 -22.74
C LEU A 72 4.28 2.70 -22.40
N TYR A 73 3.54 2.69 -21.29
CA TYR A 73 2.72 1.56 -20.87
C TYR A 73 1.25 1.89 -21.07
N LYS A 74 0.58 1.09 -21.90
CA LYS A 74 -0.88 1.17 -22.07
C LYS A 74 -1.58 0.84 -20.75
N ARG A 75 -1.09 -0.22 -20.09
CA ARG A 75 -1.64 -0.70 -18.82
C ARG A 75 -0.56 -1.40 -17.99
N LEU A 76 -0.58 -1.16 -16.69
CA LEU A 76 0.26 -1.81 -15.70
C LEU A 76 -0.66 -2.50 -14.69
N SER A 77 -0.61 -3.84 -14.64
CA SER A 77 -1.40 -4.64 -13.71
C SER A 77 -0.50 -5.15 -12.60
N VAL A 78 -0.80 -4.79 -11.36
CA VAL A 78 -0.08 -5.24 -10.16
C VAL A 78 -1.00 -6.19 -9.39
N LEU A 79 -0.63 -7.48 -9.39
CA LEU A 79 -1.36 -8.52 -8.67
C LEU A 79 -0.62 -8.84 -7.38
N VAL A 80 -1.27 -8.58 -6.25
CA VAL A 80 -0.74 -8.82 -4.92
C VAL A 80 -1.40 -10.08 -4.36
N LYS A 81 -0.58 -11.01 -3.85
CA LYS A 81 -0.99 -12.32 -3.31
C LYS A 81 -0.65 -12.37 -1.84
N GLY A 82 -1.58 -12.80 -1.00
CA GLY A 82 -1.34 -12.91 0.44
C GLY A 82 -2.24 -13.94 1.11
N HIS A 83 -1.92 -14.28 2.35
CA HIS A 83 -2.72 -15.22 3.16
C HIS A 83 -3.76 -14.51 4.04
N ASP A 84 -3.45 -13.29 4.49
CA ASP A 84 -4.33 -12.48 5.33
C ASP A 84 -5.04 -11.39 4.52
N LYS A 85 -6.36 -11.27 4.74
CA LYS A 85 -7.18 -10.25 4.07
C LYS A 85 -6.91 -8.86 4.63
N ALA A 86 -6.74 -8.72 5.95
CA ALA A 86 -6.58 -7.42 6.58
C ALA A 86 -5.31 -6.70 6.09
N VAL A 87 -4.22 -7.46 5.93
CA VAL A 87 -2.96 -6.96 5.37
C VAL A 87 -3.17 -6.47 3.93
N LEU A 88 -3.83 -7.27 3.09
CA LEU A 88 -4.11 -6.90 1.70
C LEU A 88 -5.00 -5.66 1.60
N ASP A 89 -6.03 -5.53 2.44
CA ASP A 89 -6.91 -4.36 2.46
C ASP A 89 -6.15 -3.09 2.90
N SER A 90 -5.24 -3.21 3.89
CA SER A 90 -4.39 -2.09 4.31
C SER A 90 -3.40 -1.67 3.23
N TYR A 91 -2.84 -2.64 2.49
CA TYR A 91 -1.89 -2.39 1.42
C TYR A 91 -2.57 -1.81 0.18
N GLU A 92 -3.79 -2.27 -0.14
CA GLU A 92 -4.66 -1.66 -1.15
C GLU A 92 -4.86 -0.17 -0.87
N TYR A 93 -5.23 0.19 0.37
CA TYR A 93 -5.41 1.58 0.77
C TYR A 93 -4.12 2.40 0.57
N PHE A 94 -2.98 1.87 1.01
CA PHE A 94 -1.68 2.51 0.85
C PHE A 94 -1.32 2.75 -0.64
N ALA A 95 -1.45 1.72 -1.47
CA ALA A 95 -1.08 1.81 -2.89
C ALA A 95 -1.99 2.78 -3.65
N VAL A 96 -3.30 2.75 -3.38
CA VAL A 96 -4.26 3.68 -3.98
C VAL A 96 -3.98 5.11 -3.55
N LEU A 97 -3.64 5.34 -2.28
CA LEU A 97 -3.28 6.67 -1.78
C LEU A 97 -2.01 7.18 -2.47
N ALA A 98 -0.96 6.38 -2.53
CA ALA A 98 0.29 6.74 -3.20
C ALA A 98 0.08 7.10 -4.69
N ALA A 99 -0.76 6.33 -5.39
CA ALA A 99 -1.08 6.60 -6.78
C ALA A 99 -1.87 7.90 -6.96
N LYS A 100 -2.81 8.22 -6.04
CA LYS A 100 -3.56 9.48 -6.06
C LYS A 100 -2.65 10.69 -5.86
N GLU A 101 -1.68 10.61 -4.95
CA GLU A 101 -0.70 11.68 -4.73
C GLU A 101 0.19 11.92 -5.96
N LEU A 102 0.47 10.86 -6.73
CA LEU A 102 1.18 10.95 -8.02
C LEU A 102 0.27 11.34 -9.19
N GLY A 103 -1.05 11.48 -8.97
CA GLY A 103 -2.02 11.83 -10.03
C GLY A 103 -2.34 10.68 -11.00
N ILE A 104 -2.09 9.43 -10.61
CA ILE A 104 -2.33 8.23 -11.43
C ILE A 104 -3.76 7.71 -11.19
N SER A 105 -4.47 7.37 -12.26
CA SER A 105 -5.79 6.72 -12.18
C SER A 105 -5.63 5.22 -11.90
N VAL A 106 -6.20 4.75 -10.79
CA VAL A 106 -6.15 3.33 -10.37
C VAL A 106 -7.54 2.72 -10.31
N LYS A 107 -7.69 1.53 -10.88
CA LYS A 107 -8.86 0.67 -10.69
C LYS A 107 -8.45 -0.52 -9.83
N VAL A 108 -9.24 -0.82 -8.81
CA VAL A 108 -8.99 -1.95 -7.92
C VAL A 108 -10.12 -2.97 -8.03
N HIS A 109 -9.76 -4.25 -8.08
CA HIS A 109 -10.71 -5.34 -7.97
C HIS A 109 -10.11 -6.52 -7.18
N GLU A 110 -10.98 -7.36 -6.62
CA GLU A 110 -10.64 -8.54 -5.83
C GLU A 110 -10.88 -9.80 -6.67
N PRO A 111 -9.84 -10.44 -7.25
CA PRO A 111 -9.98 -11.73 -7.92
C PRO A 111 -10.42 -12.83 -6.94
N PRO A 112 -11.05 -13.92 -7.43
CA PRO A 112 -11.50 -15.00 -6.58
C PRO A 112 -10.32 -15.68 -5.86
N ARG A 113 -10.46 -15.89 -4.55
CA ARG A 113 -9.46 -16.58 -3.73
C ARG A 113 -9.27 -18.04 -4.15
N LYS A 114 -8.05 -18.54 -4.01
CA LYS A 114 -7.70 -19.95 -4.23
C LYS A 114 -7.52 -20.64 -2.88
N ILE A 115 -8.11 -21.83 -2.72
CA ILE A 115 -8.00 -22.64 -1.51
C ILE A 115 -7.46 -24.01 -1.92
N GLU A 116 -6.25 -24.31 -1.49
CA GLU A 116 -5.58 -25.59 -1.74
C GLU A 116 -5.67 -26.46 -0.48
N ARG A 117 -6.15 -27.70 -0.63
CA ARG A 117 -6.36 -28.62 0.49
C ARG A 117 -5.55 -29.88 0.29
N PHE A 118 -4.80 -30.24 1.33
CA PHE A 118 -3.98 -31.45 1.35
C PHE A 118 -4.38 -32.31 2.55
N THR A 119 -4.28 -33.62 2.42
CA THR A 119 -4.64 -34.54 3.51
C THR A 119 -3.48 -35.49 3.79
N LEU A 120 -2.96 -35.47 5.01
CA LEU A 120 -1.86 -36.31 5.46
C LEU A 120 -2.32 -37.30 6.53
N LEU A 121 -1.57 -38.38 6.72
CA LEU A 121 -1.78 -39.30 7.84
C LEU A 121 -1.34 -38.61 9.14
N LYS A 122 -2.13 -38.77 10.21
CA LYS A 122 -1.77 -38.24 11.54
C LYS A 122 -0.65 -39.05 12.21
N SER A 123 -0.65 -40.36 11.98
CA SER A 123 0.35 -41.29 12.53
C SER A 123 1.46 -41.54 11.51
N VAL A 124 2.64 -41.84 12.03
CA VAL A 124 3.80 -42.30 11.24
C VAL A 124 3.52 -43.65 10.55
N HIS A 125 2.81 -44.58 11.20
CA HIS A 125 2.60 -45.95 10.69
C HIS A 125 1.16 -46.47 10.90
N ILE A 126 0.71 -47.34 9.98
CA ILE A 126 -0.53 -48.17 9.93
C ILE A 126 -1.89 -47.44 9.95
N PHE A 127 -2.05 -46.30 10.62
CA PHE A 127 -3.36 -45.70 10.88
C PHE A 127 -3.93 -44.87 9.71
N LYS A 128 -4.41 -45.54 8.64
CA LYS A 128 -4.94 -44.90 7.41
C LYS A 128 -6.25 -44.10 7.58
N LYS A 129 -7.07 -44.45 8.58
CA LYS A 129 -8.35 -43.79 8.87
C LYS A 129 -8.17 -42.44 9.58
N HIS A 130 -7.08 -42.26 10.32
CA HIS A 130 -6.80 -41.05 11.07
C HIS A 130 -5.99 -40.08 10.20
N ARG A 131 -6.67 -39.08 9.63
CA ARG A 131 -6.09 -38.11 8.70
C ARG A 131 -6.21 -36.68 9.23
N VAL A 132 -5.26 -35.84 8.87
CA VAL A 132 -5.27 -34.40 9.11
C VAL A 132 -5.41 -33.69 7.77
N GLN A 133 -6.35 -32.75 7.68
CA GLN A 133 -6.53 -31.90 6.51
C GLN A 133 -5.83 -30.56 6.77
N TYR A 134 -4.99 -30.16 5.83
CA TYR A 134 -4.32 -28.87 5.79
C TYR A 134 -4.93 -28.03 4.68
N GLU A 135 -4.98 -26.72 4.90
CA GLU A 135 -5.52 -25.76 3.94
C GLU A 135 -4.55 -24.58 3.78
N MET A 136 -4.22 -24.26 2.53
CA MET A 136 -3.50 -23.05 2.16
C MET A 136 -4.47 -22.13 1.43
N ARG A 137 -4.69 -20.93 1.98
CA ARG A 137 -5.59 -19.90 1.42
C ARG A 137 -4.77 -18.81 0.76
N THR A 138 -4.98 -18.57 -0.52
CA THR A 138 -4.35 -17.45 -1.22
C THR A 138 -5.42 -16.48 -1.66
N LEU A 139 -5.32 -15.26 -1.13
CA LEU A 139 -6.16 -14.12 -1.47
C LEU A 139 -5.42 -13.23 -2.47
N TYR A 140 -6.18 -12.49 -3.26
CA TYR A 140 -5.66 -11.69 -4.35
C TYR A 140 -6.23 -10.28 -4.30
N ARG A 141 -5.38 -9.28 -4.59
CA ARG A 141 -5.78 -7.91 -4.89
C ARG A 141 -5.13 -7.50 -6.20
N CYS A 142 -5.91 -6.95 -7.13
CA CYS A 142 -5.40 -6.50 -8.41
C CYS A 142 -5.58 -5.00 -8.55
N LEU A 143 -4.47 -4.29 -8.77
CA LEU A 143 -4.42 -2.86 -9.03
C LEU A 143 -4.12 -2.68 -10.53
N GLU A 144 -5.05 -2.07 -11.24
CA GLU A 144 -4.89 -1.75 -12.65
C GLU A 144 -4.64 -0.25 -12.81
N LEU A 145 -3.52 0.07 -13.46
CA LEU A 145 -3.11 1.43 -13.77
C LEU A 145 -3.12 1.60 -15.28
N GLU A 146 -3.67 2.72 -15.75
CA GLU A 146 -3.80 3.02 -17.18
C GLU A 146 -2.94 4.24 -17.54
N HIS A 147 -2.41 4.26 -18.76
CA HIS A 147 -1.69 5.41 -19.34
C HIS A 147 -0.48 5.88 -18.51
N LEU A 148 0.55 5.04 -18.38
CA LEU A 148 1.77 5.36 -17.63
C LEU A 148 3.00 5.54 -18.53
N THR A 149 3.94 6.37 -18.09
CA THR A 149 5.30 6.44 -18.64
C THR A 149 6.24 5.49 -17.89
N GLY A 150 7.39 5.16 -18.49
CA GLY A 150 8.38 4.25 -17.94
C GLY A 150 8.95 4.79 -16.64
N SER A 151 9.45 6.03 -16.69
CA SER A 151 9.92 6.78 -15.52
C SER A 151 8.93 6.81 -14.36
N THR A 152 7.66 7.10 -14.64
CA THR A 152 6.60 7.19 -13.62
C THR A 152 6.28 5.81 -13.03
N ALA A 153 6.20 4.78 -13.87
CA ALA A 153 5.97 3.42 -13.44
C ALA A 153 7.11 2.92 -12.54
N ASP A 154 8.36 3.24 -12.87
CA ASP A 154 9.51 2.79 -12.10
C ASP A 154 9.55 3.43 -10.71
N VAL A 155 9.30 4.75 -10.59
CA VAL A 155 9.19 5.44 -9.29
C VAL A 155 8.05 4.85 -8.44
N TYR A 156 6.89 4.63 -9.04
CA TYR A 156 5.74 4.06 -8.34
C TYR A 156 6.01 2.62 -7.87
N LEU A 157 6.57 1.78 -8.74
CA LEU A 157 6.90 0.40 -8.41
C LEU A 157 8.00 0.33 -7.35
N GLU A 158 9.03 1.18 -7.41
CA GLU A 158 10.08 1.26 -6.40
C GLU A 158 9.50 1.56 -5.01
N TYR A 159 8.62 2.56 -4.92
CA TYR A 159 7.99 2.94 -3.66
C TYR A 159 7.13 1.81 -3.07
N ILE A 160 6.36 1.14 -3.92
CA ILE A 160 5.45 0.07 -3.50
C ILE A 160 6.19 -1.21 -3.13
N GLN A 161 7.22 -1.58 -3.90
CA GLN A 161 8.05 -2.76 -3.64
C GLN A 161 8.81 -2.64 -2.32
N ARG A 162 9.34 -1.45 -2.02
CA ARG A 162 10.06 -1.21 -0.76
C ARG A 162 9.16 -1.34 0.48
N ASN A 163 7.88 -1.02 0.33
CA ASN A 163 6.91 -1.06 1.42
C ASN A 163 6.01 -2.31 1.37
N LEU A 164 6.44 -3.37 0.66
CA LEU A 164 5.68 -4.61 0.57
C LEU A 164 5.71 -5.34 1.93
N PRO A 165 4.55 -5.67 2.54
CA PRO A 165 4.51 -6.35 3.81
C PRO A 165 4.99 -7.81 3.71
N GLU A 166 5.47 -8.34 4.82
CA GLU A 166 5.90 -9.74 4.90
C GLU A 166 4.74 -10.71 4.64
N GLY A 167 5.05 -11.86 4.03
CA GLY A 167 4.05 -12.86 3.68
C GLY A 167 3.11 -12.45 2.54
N VAL A 168 3.45 -11.37 1.82
CA VAL A 168 2.77 -10.93 0.61
C VAL A 168 3.73 -10.99 -0.56
N ALA A 169 3.27 -11.53 -1.68
CA ALA A 169 4.01 -11.58 -2.94
C ALA A 169 3.35 -10.67 -3.98
N MET A 170 4.14 -10.14 -4.91
CA MET A 170 3.67 -9.22 -5.93
C MET A 170 4.09 -9.69 -7.33
N GLU A 171 3.15 -9.66 -8.27
CA GLU A 171 3.37 -9.93 -9.69
C GLU A 171 3.03 -8.68 -10.49
N VAL A 172 3.97 -8.24 -11.34
CA VAL A 172 3.83 -7.02 -12.13
C VAL A 172 3.77 -7.40 -13.61
N THR A 173 2.66 -7.08 -14.26
CA THR A 173 2.48 -7.28 -15.70
C THR A 173 2.47 -5.92 -16.40
N LYS A 174 3.50 -5.65 -17.20
CA LYS A 174 3.67 -4.41 -17.97
C LYS A 174 3.16 -4.64 -19.41
N LEU A 175 2.19 -3.87 -19.88
CA LEU A 175 1.75 -3.87 -21.28
C LEU A 175 2.31 -2.64 -21.99
N SER A 176 3.41 -2.82 -22.72
CA SER A 176 4.06 -1.75 -23.48
C SER A 176 3.24 -1.35 -24.71
N GLN A 177 3.30 -0.07 -25.03
CA GLN A 177 2.70 0.48 -26.24
C GLN A 177 3.80 0.71 -27.27
N HIS A 178 3.99 -0.25 -28.18
CA HIS A 178 4.88 -0.07 -29.32
C HIS A 178 4.08 0.53 -30.48
N ARG A 179 4.61 1.61 -31.07
CA ARG A 179 4.14 2.04 -32.39
C ARG A 179 4.75 1.08 -33.39
N PHE A 180 3.93 0.22 -34.00
CA PHE A 180 4.37 -0.56 -35.15
C PHE A 180 4.72 0.44 -36.25
N HIS A 181 6.01 0.70 -36.44
CA HIS A 181 6.48 1.43 -37.61
C HIS A 181 6.36 0.47 -38.78
N ILE A 182 5.35 0.68 -39.61
CA ILE A 182 5.25 -0.02 -40.88
C ILE A 182 6.04 0.84 -41.87
N ASP A 183 7.31 0.51 -42.07
CA ASP A 183 8.12 1.09 -43.14
C ASP A 183 7.66 0.49 -44.48
N TRP A 184 6.56 1.03 -45.01
CA TRP A 184 6.04 0.67 -46.33
C TRP A 184 6.99 1.05 -47.47
N TRP A 185 7.93 1.98 -47.23
CA TRP A 185 8.82 2.53 -48.24
C TRP A 185 10.05 1.67 -48.57
N SER A 186 10.36 0.63 -47.80
CA SER A 186 11.53 -0.20 -48.05
C SER A 186 11.33 -1.31 -49.10
N LEU A 187 10.10 -1.53 -49.59
CA LEU A 187 9.81 -2.57 -50.59
C LEU A 187 9.66 -2.06 -52.02
N GLU A 188 9.51 -0.75 -52.23
CA GLU A 188 9.24 -0.17 -53.56
C GLU A 188 10.52 0.17 -54.36
N ILE A 189 11.70 0.14 -53.73
CA ILE A 189 12.97 0.55 -54.35
C ILE A 189 13.64 -0.59 -55.15
N THR A 190 13.12 -1.82 -55.09
CA THR A 190 13.70 -2.98 -55.80
C THR A 190 13.11 -3.24 -57.19
N GLU A 191 11.96 -2.64 -57.54
CA GLU A 191 11.30 -2.89 -58.84
C GLU A 191 11.65 -1.86 -59.92
N GLU A 192 12.10 -0.65 -59.57
CA GLU A 192 12.48 0.37 -60.57
C GLU A 192 13.90 0.19 -61.16
N GLN A 193 14.75 -0.65 -60.55
CA GLN A 193 16.11 -0.92 -61.06
C GLN A 193 16.15 -2.00 -62.14
N GLN A 194 15.02 -2.65 -62.45
CA GLN A 194 14.96 -3.76 -63.41
C GLN A 194 14.32 -3.39 -64.76
N ILE A 195 13.83 -2.14 -64.92
CA ILE A 195 13.16 -1.66 -66.14
C ILE A 195 14.11 -0.85 -67.07
N ILE A 196 15.36 -0.59 -66.67
CA ILE A 196 16.32 0.24 -67.43
C ILE A 196 17.40 -0.60 -68.17
N GLN A 197 17.28 -1.94 -68.24
CA GLN A 197 18.26 -2.81 -68.93
C GLN A 197 17.73 -3.65 -70.09
N ASP A 198 16.60 -3.27 -70.71
CA ASP A 198 16.15 -3.82 -72.01
C ASP A 198 16.15 -2.74 -73.10
#